data_AF-A0A7K2XNP8-F1
#
_entry.id   AF-A0A7K2XNP8-F1
#
_cell.length_a   1.000
_cell.length_b   1.000
_cell.length_c   1.000
_cell.angle_alpha   90.00
_cell.angle_beta   90.00
_cell.angle_gamma   90.00
#
_symmetry.space_group_name_H-M   'P 1'
#
loop_
_entity.id
_entity.type
_entity.pdbx_description
1 polymer ?
#
loop_
_entity_poly.entity_id
_entity_poly.type
_entity_poly.pdbx_seq_one_letter_code
_entity_poly.pdbx_strand_id
1 'polypeptide(L)'
;VDGGSPAVAGAVLGREPRLRLPEAERRRLLALARHWYERGAEGGLRDRTGEPGPVRRARVRDDEYHSVSELTLGGLTVRDGHGAILTGLERAFRVLTPVDELVTRAVARRDPEHVDRSSALWTLDGRRSRETWSAVTAHRHGPDPERRLFVLDVLRLHLLFTSNWRNSYERETAELLVAWAAGGEDDSRVLAEVLRVLSEAEHRDLEAVGLRHAGHPDPRVRARVPVLLFDGEGPAPGAATRAALLALAGDEDHEV
;
A
#
# COMPACT_ATOMS: atom_id res chain seq x y z
N VAL A 1 -13.62 -15.92 10.61
CA VAL A 1 -12.26 -15.60 11.11
C VAL A 1 -11.34 -16.77 10.88
N ASP A 2 -11.63 -17.98 11.39
CA ASP A 2 -10.76 -19.16 11.29
C ASP A 2 -10.34 -19.60 9.88
N GLY A 3 -11.15 -19.30 8.86
CA GLY A 3 -10.81 -19.60 7.46
C GLY A 3 -9.78 -18.65 6.86
N GLY A 4 -9.47 -17.52 7.52
CA GLY A 4 -8.46 -16.56 7.06
C GLY A 4 -8.80 -15.74 5.82
N SER A 5 -10.06 -15.74 5.37
CA SER A 5 -10.55 -14.90 4.26
C SER A 5 -11.16 -13.58 4.77
N PRO A 6 -10.51 -12.42 4.55
CA PRO A 6 -11.09 -11.11 4.79
C PRO A 6 -12.41 -10.85 4.07
N ALA A 7 -12.53 -11.27 2.80
CA ALA A 7 -13.73 -11.07 2.01
C ALA A 7 -14.93 -11.80 2.62
N VAL A 8 -14.77 -13.08 2.97
CA VAL A 8 -15.83 -13.85 3.64
C VAL A 8 -16.14 -13.28 5.02
N ALA A 9 -15.11 -12.91 5.80
CA ALA A 9 -15.31 -12.30 7.11
C ALA A 9 -16.10 -10.98 7.01
N GLY A 10 -15.75 -10.12 6.05
CA GLY A 10 -16.44 -8.86 5.77
C GLY A 10 -17.88 -9.08 5.33
N ALA A 11 -18.13 -10.04 4.42
CA ALA A 11 -19.47 -10.38 3.94
C ALA A 11 -20.38 -10.88 5.06
N VAL A 12 -19.88 -11.79 5.93
CA VAL A 12 -20.64 -12.32 7.08
C VAL A 12 -20.89 -11.24 8.12
N LEU A 13 -19.88 -10.41 8.40
CA LEU A 13 -20.02 -9.35 9.39
C LEU A 13 -20.92 -8.23 8.90
N GLY A 14 -20.95 -7.91 7.61
CA GLY A 14 -21.75 -6.83 7.03
C GLY A 14 -21.31 -5.43 7.47
N ARG A 15 -22.12 -4.41 7.15
CA ARG A 15 -21.85 -3.02 7.55
C ARG A 15 -22.09 -2.80 9.05
N GLU A 16 -21.21 -2.03 9.68
CA GLU A 16 -21.31 -1.61 11.09
C GLU A 16 -21.59 -2.76 12.09
N PRO A 17 -20.78 -3.84 12.11
CA PRO A 17 -21.00 -4.98 12.99
C PRO A 17 -20.97 -4.59 14.48
N ARG A 18 -20.30 -3.49 14.82
CA ARG A 18 -20.31 -2.89 16.17
C ARG A 18 -21.73 -2.64 16.71
N LEU A 19 -22.67 -2.23 15.86
CA LEU A 19 -24.04 -1.89 16.27
C LEU A 19 -24.93 -3.11 16.50
N ARG A 20 -24.57 -4.25 15.89
CA ARG A 20 -25.35 -5.49 15.94
C ARG A 20 -24.75 -6.53 16.89
N LEU A 21 -23.44 -6.53 17.09
CA LEU A 21 -22.75 -7.51 17.92
C LEU A 21 -22.62 -7.04 19.38
N PRO A 22 -23.00 -7.87 20.36
CA PRO A 22 -22.71 -7.62 21.76
C PRO A 22 -21.21 -7.47 22.01
N GLU A 23 -20.84 -6.71 23.04
CA GLU A 23 -19.43 -6.43 23.34
C GLU A 23 -18.58 -7.70 23.55
N ALA A 24 -19.14 -8.70 24.24
CA ALA A 24 -18.46 -9.97 24.46
C ALA A 24 -18.08 -10.66 23.14
N GLU A 25 -18.96 -10.65 22.13
CA GLU A 25 -18.67 -11.24 20.83
C GLU A 25 -17.64 -10.42 20.05
N ARG A 26 -17.69 -9.08 20.15
CA ARG A 26 -16.66 -8.21 19.55
C ARG A 26 -15.27 -8.50 20.13
N ARG A 27 -15.18 -8.64 21.46
CA ARG A 27 -13.93 -8.99 22.16
C ARG A 27 -13.43 -10.37 21.76
N ARG A 28 -14.33 -11.35 21.65
CA ARG A 28 -14.00 -12.71 21.20
C ARG A 28 -13.45 -12.72 19.78
N LEU A 29 -14.09 -12.02 18.84
CA LEU A 29 -13.63 -11.93 17.46
C LEU A 29 -12.26 -11.26 17.33
N LEU A 30 -12.02 -10.17 18.07
CA LEU A 30 -10.70 -9.53 18.12
C LEU A 30 -9.63 -10.46 18.67
N ALA A 31 -9.91 -11.13 19.79
CA ALA A 31 -8.98 -12.07 20.40
C ALA A 31 -8.64 -13.23 19.45
N LEU A 32 -9.65 -13.76 18.75
CA LEU A 32 -9.47 -14.83 17.78
C LEU A 32 -8.63 -14.38 16.58
N ALA A 33 -8.93 -13.22 15.99
CA ALA A 33 -8.16 -12.69 14.88
C ALA A 33 -6.71 -12.38 15.28
N ARG A 34 -6.51 -11.84 16.48
CA ARG A 34 -5.17 -11.57 17.04
C ARG A 34 -4.38 -12.86 17.26
N HIS A 35 -5.00 -13.88 17.85
CA HIS A 35 -4.38 -15.18 18.05
C HIS A 35 -3.88 -15.77 16.73
N TRP A 36 -4.73 -15.78 15.69
CA TRP A 36 -4.33 -16.27 14.36
C TRP A 36 -3.24 -15.42 13.71
N TYR A 37 -3.29 -14.09 13.86
CA TYR A 37 -2.26 -13.20 13.33
C TYR A 37 -0.90 -13.43 13.99
N GLU A 38 -0.86 -13.51 15.32
CA GLU A 38 0.37 -13.73 16.10
C GLU A 38 0.95 -15.13 15.89
N ARG A 39 0.08 -16.15 15.85
CA ARG A 39 0.50 -17.54 15.64
C ARG A 39 0.92 -17.82 14.20
N GLY A 40 0.35 -17.07 13.25
CA GLY A 40 0.44 -17.32 11.82
C GLY A 40 -0.49 -18.45 11.36
N ALA A 41 -0.97 -18.36 10.12
CA ALA A 41 -1.90 -19.33 9.54
C ALA A 41 -1.36 -20.77 9.53
N GLU A 42 -0.07 -20.95 9.26
CA GLU A 42 0.56 -22.26 9.30
C GLU A 42 0.63 -22.85 10.72
N GLY A 43 0.95 -22.01 11.71
CA GLY A 43 0.97 -22.42 13.11
C GLY A 43 -0.41 -22.87 13.57
N GLY A 44 -1.44 -22.07 13.33
CA GLY A 44 -2.81 -22.44 13.69
C GLY A 44 -3.35 -23.63 12.88
N LEU A 45 -2.91 -23.81 11.64
CA LEU A 45 -3.24 -24.99 10.84
C LEU A 45 -2.62 -26.28 11.43
N ARG A 46 -1.36 -26.22 11.89
CA ARG A 46 -0.71 -27.34 12.59
C ARG A 46 -1.38 -27.64 13.92
N ASP A 47 -1.68 -26.61 14.72
CA ASP A 47 -2.32 -26.79 16.03
C ASP A 47 -3.69 -27.47 15.89
N ARG A 48 -4.41 -27.20 14.79
CA ARG A 48 -5.72 -27.82 14.51
C ARG A 48 -5.65 -29.24 13.96
N THR A 49 -4.63 -29.55 13.16
CA THR A 49 -4.51 -30.85 12.49
C THR A 49 -3.73 -31.85 13.31
N GLY A 50 -2.78 -31.40 14.14
CA GLY A 50 -1.82 -32.27 14.84
C GLY A 50 -0.81 -32.94 13.91
N GLU A 51 -0.85 -32.62 12.61
CA GLU A 51 -0.06 -33.29 11.58
C GLU A 51 1.31 -32.64 11.41
N PRO A 52 2.42 -33.40 11.41
CA PRO A 52 3.77 -32.86 11.21
C PRO A 52 4.11 -32.65 9.73
N GLY A 53 3.19 -32.95 8.81
CA GLY A 53 3.43 -32.96 7.37
C GLY A 53 3.76 -31.59 6.75
N PRO A 54 4.26 -31.57 5.50
CA PRO A 54 4.54 -30.33 4.78
C PRO A 54 3.25 -29.60 4.45
N VAL A 55 3.26 -28.28 4.65
CA VAL A 55 2.11 -27.41 4.34
C VAL A 55 2.21 -26.97 2.89
N ARG A 56 1.19 -27.33 2.10
CA ARG A 56 1.07 -26.88 0.71
C ARG A 56 0.59 -25.43 0.69
N ARG A 57 1.11 -24.65 -0.24
CA ARG A 57 0.77 -23.23 -0.40
C ARG A 57 0.36 -22.94 -1.84
N ALA A 58 -0.70 -22.18 -2.02
CA ALA A 58 -1.14 -21.67 -3.30
C ALA A 58 -1.59 -20.22 -3.16
N ARG A 59 -1.26 -19.36 -4.14
CA ARG A 59 -1.80 -18.01 -4.20
C ARG A 59 -3.20 -18.07 -4.80
N VAL A 60 -4.19 -17.49 -4.11
CA VAL A 60 -5.59 -17.47 -4.55
C VAL A 60 -6.13 -16.05 -4.47
N ARG A 61 -7.20 -15.77 -5.21
CA ARG A 61 -7.97 -14.52 -5.05
C ARG A 61 -8.83 -14.62 -3.80
N ASP A 62 -8.81 -13.57 -2.97
CA ASP A 62 -9.75 -13.44 -1.85
C ASP A 62 -11.01 -12.66 -2.28
N ASP A 63 -10.82 -11.65 -3.13
CA ASP A 63 -11.89 -10.92 -3.82
C ASP A 63 -11.47 -10.57 -5.26
N GLU A 64 -12.22 -9.68 -5.92
CA GLU A 64 -11.94 -9.23 -7.30
C GLU A 64 -10.58 -8.55 -7.46
N TYR A 65 -10.00 -7.95 -6.41
CA TYR A 65 -8.81 -7.08 -6.48
C TYR A 65 -7.59 -7.60 -5.71
N HIS A 66 -7.78 -8.46 -4.70
CA HIS A 66 -6.74 -8.84 -3.76
C HIS A 66 -6.49 -10.36 -3.72
N SER A 67 -5.26 -10.72 -3.39
CA SER A 67 -4.80 -12.09 -3.26
C SER A 67 -4.40 -12.44 -1.83
N VAL A 68 -4.39 -13.73 -1.54
CA VAL A 68 -4.01 -14.31 -0.26
C VAL A 68 -3.34 -15.66 -0.49
N SER A 69 -2.47 -16.10 0.42
CA SER A 69 -1.95 -17.47 0.37
C SER A 69 -2.94 -18.41 1.04
N GLU A 70 -3.27 -19.48 0.35
CA GLU A 70 -4.02 -20.61 0.85
C GLU A 70 -3.05 -21.72 1.28
N LEU A 71 -3.23 -22.22 2.50
CA LEU A 71 -2.38 -23.21 3.15
C LEU A 71 -3.19 -24.47 3.43
N THR A 72 -2.69 -25.63 2.99
CA THR A 72 -3.34 -26.94 3.19
C THR A 72 -2.43 -27.93 3.89
N LEU A 73 -2.96 -28.61 4.92
CA LEU A 73 -2.30 -29.65 5.71
C LEU A 73 -3.36 -30.62 6.25
N GLY A 74 -3.11 -31.93 6.19
CA GLY A 74 -4.04 -32.92 6.77
C GLY A 74 -5.48 -32.85 6.22
N GLY A 75 -5.65 -32.41 4.96
CA GLY A 75 -6.97 -32.18 4.36
C GLY A 75 -7.70 -30.92 4.82
N LEU A 76 -7.14 -30.16 5.76
CA LEU A 76 -7.66 -28.87 6.19
C LEU A 76 -6.97 -27.73 5.43
N THR A 77 -7.75 -26.72 5.08
CA THR A 77 -7.28 -25.53 4.37
C THR A 77 -7.62 -24.26 5.14
N VAL A 78 -6.66 -23.34 5.24
CA VAL A 78 -6.84 -21.98 5.79
C VAL A 78 -6.11 -20.95 4.93
N ARG A 79 -6.55 -19.70 4.95
CA ARG A 79 -5.86 -18.59 4.28
C ARG A 79 -5.03 -17.78 5.26
N ASP A 80 -4.01 -17.06 4.79
CA ASP A 80 -3.15 -16.23 5.64
C ASP A 80 -3.56 -14.76 5.77
N GLY A 81 -4.78 -14.39 5.35
CA GLY A 81 -5.34 -13.04 5.46
C GLY A 81 -5.79 -12.62 6.87
N HIS A 82 -5.26 -13.23 7.92
CA HIS A 82 -5.67 -12.94 9.29
C HIS A 82 -5.24 -11.54 9.77
N GLY A 83 -4.14 -10.98 9.22
CA GLY A 83 -3.72 -9.60 9.49
C GLY A 83 -4.74 -8.58 8.96
N ALA A 84 -5.27 -8.81 7.76
CA ALA A 84 -6.33 -8.03 7.16
C ALA A 84 -7.66 -8.14 7.93
N ILE A 85 -8.02 -9.34 8.39
CA ILE A 85 -9.20 -9.53 9.27
C ILE A 85 -9.04 -8.75 10.57
N LEU A 86 -7.89 -8.89 11.24
CA LEU A 86 -7.61 -8.17 12.49
C LEU A 86 -7.72 -6.65 12.30
N THR A 87 -7.07 -6.13 11.26
CA THR A 87 -7.12 -4.71 10.88
C THR A 87 -8.55 -4.23 10.62
N GLY A 88 -9.33 -5.01 9.87
CA GLY A 88 -10.73 -4.71 9.59
C GLY A 88 -11.62 -4.71 10.84
N LEU A 89 -11.42 -5.67 11.75
CA LEU A 89 -12.15 -5.76 13.02
C LEU A 89 -11.81 -4.59 13.95
N GLU A 90 -10.53 -4.25 14.10
CA GLU A 90 -10.07 -3.11 14.90
C GLU A 90 -10.73 -1.82 14.40
N ARG A 91 -10.70 -1.58 13.08
CA ARG A 91 -11.41 -0.45 12.46
C ARG A 91 -12.92 -0.50 12.75
N ALA A 92 -13.58 -1.63 12.50
CA ALA A 92 -15.03 -1.76 12.66
C ALA A 92 -15.49 -1.56 14.11
N PHE A 93 -14.66 -1.95 15.08
CA PHE A 93 -14.94 -1.82 16.51
C PHE A 93 -14.39 -0.52 17.13
N ARG A 94 -13.80 0.37 16.32
CA ARG A 94 -13.24 1.67 16.71
C ARG A 94 -12.03 1.54 17.64
N VAL A 95 -11.23 0.49 17.46
CA VAL A 95 -9.89 0.35 18.03
C VAL A 95 -8.91 1.07 17.10
N LEU A 96 -8.22 2.08 17.64
CA LEU A 96 -7.25 2.86 16.89
C LEU A 96 -5.87 2.16 16.91
N THR A 97 -5.66 1.23 15.98
CA THR A 97 -4.36 0.57 15.77
C THR A 97 -3.26 1.60 15.45
N PRO A 98 -2.09 1.59 16.10
CA PRO A 98 -0.98 2.48 15.75
C PRO A 98 -0.57 2.39 14.27
N VAL A 99 -0.09 3.50 13.69
CA VAL A 99 0.35 3.53 12.28
C VAL A 99 1.50 2.56 12.03
N ASP A 100 2.50 2.50 12.92
CA ASP A 100 3.63 1.58 12.81
C ASP A 100 3.19 0.11 12.71
N GLU A 101 2.14 -0.25 13.43
CA GLU A 101 1.59 -1.60 13.44
C GLU A 101 0.85 -1.90 12.13
N LEU A 102 0.08 -0.94 11.60
CA LEU A 102 -0.57 -1.07 10.28
C LEU A 102 0.47 -1.19 9.16
N VAL A 103 1.52 -0.38 9.18
CA VAL A 103 2.63 -0.46 8.21
C VAL A 103 3.32 -1.81 8.32
N THR A 104 3.60 -2.28 9.54
CA THR A 104 4.25 -3.59 9.76
C THR A 104 3.41 -4.74 9.21
N ARG A 105 2.08 -4.73 9.42
CA ARG A 105 1.16 -5.72 8.83
C ARG A 105 1.16 -5.64 7.31
N ALA A 106 1.11 -4.43 6.75
CA ALA A 106 1.03 -4.21 5.31
C ALA A 106 2.23 -4.75 4.53
N VAL A 107 3.44 -4.63 5.08
CA VAL A 107 4.69 -5.03 4.40
C VAL A 107 5.15 -6.43 4.74
N ALA A 108 4.53 -7.11 5.71
CA ALA A 108 4.98 -8.41 6.22
C ALA A 108 5.11 -9.49 5.14
N ARG A 109 4.23 -9.45 4.12
CA ARG A 109 4.17 -10.46 3.05
C ARG A 109 5.03 -10.11 1.83
N ARG A 110 5.49 -8.85 1.71
CA ARG A 110 6.19 -8.32 0.52
C ARG A 110 5.49 -8.63 -0.82
N ASP A 111 4.16 -8.74 -0.80
CA ASP A 111 3.30 -8.89 -1.97
C ASP A 111 2.37 -7.67 -2.05
N PRO A 112 2.50 -6.80 -3.07
CA PRO A 112 1.67 -5.61 -3.25
C PRO A 112 0.17 -5.90 -3.36
N GLU A 113 -0.23 -7.08 -3.82
CA GLU A 113 -1.64 -7.46 -3.97
C GLU A 113 -2.18 -8.24 -2.77
N HIS A 114 -1.38 -8.42 -1.72
CA HIS A 114 -1.83 -9.15 -0.53
C HIS A 114 -2.88 -8.37 0.25
N VAL A 115 -3.92 -9.07 0.70
CA VAL A 115 -5.04 -8.49 1.47
C VAL A 115 -4.62 -7.70 2.71
N ASP A 116 -3.50 -8.04 3.35
CA ASP A 116 -2.96 -7.31 4.51
C ASP A 116 -2.58 -5.87 4.14
N ARG A 117 -1.99 -5.68 2.96
CA ARG A 117 -1.57 -4.36 2.45
C ARG A 117 -2.79 -3.50 2.16
N SER A 118 -3.77 -4.04 1.43
CA SER A 118 -4.98 -3.28 1.07
C SER A 118 -5.83 -2.94 2.30
N SER A 119 -5.98 -3.85 3.27
CA SER A 119 -6.72 -3.59 4.51
C SER A 119 -6.09 -2.47 5.35
N ALA A 120 -4.76 -2.44 5.44
CA ALA A 120 -4.03 -1.36 6.10
C ALA A 120 -4.18 -0.02 5.34
N LEU A 121 -4.04 -0.06 4.01
CA LEU A 121 -4.19 1.10 3.13
C LEU A 121 -5.57 1.76 3.29
N TRP A 122 -6.65 0.99 3.16
CA TRP A 122 -8.03 1.49 3.34
C TRP A 122 -8.32 1.97 4.77
N THR A 123 -7.60 1.43 5.76
CA THR A 123 -7.73 1.87 7.15
C THR A 123 -7.06 3.22 7.37
N LEU A 124 -5.89 3.45 6.78
CA LEU A 124 -5.17 4.72 6.84
C LEU A 124 -5.87 5.81 6.03
N ASP A 125 -6.41 5.48 4.85
CA ASP A 125 -7.22 6.40 4.07
C ASP A 125 -8.46 6.89 4.83
N GLY A 126 -9.07 6.04 5.64
CA GLY A 126 -10.17 6.43 6.53
C GLY A 126 -9.73 7.34 7.69
N ARG A 127 -8.42 7.52 7.93
CA ARG A 127 -7.83 8.26 9.05
C ARG A 127 -7.04 9.48 8.54
N ARG A 128 -7.70 10.39 7.85
CA ARG A 128 -7.07 11.61 7.30
C ARG A 128 -6.85 12.72 8.32
N SER A 129 -6.18 12.41 9.43
CA SER A 129 -5.74 13.42 10.40
C SER A 129 -4.28 13.81 10.15
N ARG A 130 -3.87 14.99 10.65
CA ARG A 130 -2.49 15.47 10.49
C ARG A 130 -1.50 14.55 11.19
N GLU A 131 -1.89 14.02 12.34
CA GLU A 131 -1.11 13.08 13.13
C GLU A 131 -0.89 11.79 12.35
N THR A 132 -1.94 11.27 11.69
CA THR A 132 -1.83 10.06 10.87
C THR A 132 -0.96 10.30 9.65
N TRP A 133 -1.17 11.39 8.92
CA TRP A 133 -0.33 11.75 7.75
C TRP A 133 1.15 11.91 8.15
N SER A 134 1.42 12.57 9.27
CA SER A 134 2.79 12.77 9.78
C SER A 134 3.43 11.45 10.18
N ALA A 135 2.68 10.56 10.85
CA ALA A 135 3.16 9.24 11.25
C ALA A 135 3.44 8.35 10.03
N VAL A 136 2.58 8.35 9.01
CA VAL A 136 2.79 7.61 7.76
C VAL A 136 4.05 8.12 7.05
N THR A 137 4.14 9.43 6.82
CA THR A 137 5.25 10.02 6.07
C THR A 137 6.60 9.92 6.79
N ALA A 138 6.62 9.71 8.10
CA ALA A 138 7.85 9.44 8.85
C ALA A 138 8.56 8.15 8.39
N HIS A 139 7.82 7.16 7.88
CA HIS A 139 8.40 5.91 7.37
C HIS A 139 9.21 6.07 6.08
N ARG A 140 9.14 7.23 5.40
CA ARG A 140 9.94 7.49 4.19
C ARG A 140 11.45 7.47 4.43
N HIS A 141 11.88 7.67 5.68
CA HIS A 141 13.30 7.63 6.07
C HIS A 141 13.75 6.26 6.56
N GLY A 142 12.85 5.28 6.61
CA GLY A 142 13.17 3.93 7.06
C GLY A 142 14.03 3.17 6.04
N PRO A 143 14.90 2.25 6.49
CA PRO A 143 15.81 1.52 5.59
C PRO A 143 15.08 0.52 4.67
N ASP A 144 13.90 0.01 5.06
CA ASP A 144 13.15 -0.99 4.29
C ASP A 144 12.36 -0.33 3.13
N PRO A 145 12.70 -0.63 1.86
CA PRO A 145 12.02 -0.04 0.71
C PRO A 145 10.54 -0.41 0.63
N GLU A 146 10.12 -1.56 1.16
CA GLU A 146 8.70 -1.94 1.16
C GLU A 146 7.85 -1.00 2.02
N ARG A 147 8.43 -0.49 3.12
CA ARG A 147 7.77 0.53 3.95
C ARG A 147 7.66 1.85 3.20
N ARG A 148 8.72 2.27 2.51
CA ARG A 148 8.71 3.49 1.68
C ARG A 148 7.70 3.40 0.54
N LEU A 149 7.62 2.26 -0.14
CA LEU A 149 6.58 2.00 -1.15
C LEU A 149 5.17 2.02 -0.55
N PHE A 150 4.97 1.47 0.65
CA PHE A 150 3.68 1.53 1.30
C PHE A 150 3.27 2.97 1.69
N VAL A 151 4.23 3.83 2.06
CA VAL A 151 3.96 5.27 2.23
C VAL A 151 3.42 5.86 0.93
N LEU A 152 4.06 5.55 -0.21
CA LEU A 152 3.64 6.04 -1.52
C LEU A 152 2.23 5.58 -1.90
N ASP A 153 1.85 4.33 -1.60
CA ASP A 153 0.47 3.86 -1.81
C ASP A 153 -0.55 4.68 -1.03
N VAL A 154 -0.25 5.00 0.24
CA VAL A 154 -1.14 5.82 1.08
C VAL A 154 -1.25 7.24 0.55
N LEU A 155 -0.12 7.85 0.17
CA LEU A 155 -0.09 9.21 -0.39
C LEU A 155 -0.85 9.29 -1.72
N ARG A 156 -0.61 8.32 -2.60
CA ARG A 156 -1.34 8.19 -3.87
C ARG A 156 -2.85 8.09 -3.63
N LEU A 157 -3.28 7.28 -2.67
CA LEU A 157 -4.69 7.11 -2.37
C LEU A 157 -5.35 8.41 -1.89
N HIS A 158 -4.63 9.22 -1.12
CA HIS A 158 -5.09 10.55 -0.71
C HIS A 158 -5.24 11.52 -1.89
N LEU A 159 -4.33 11.46 -2.87
CA LEU A 159 -4.42 12.25 -4.11
C LEU A 159 -5.61 11.83 -4.99
N LEU A 160 -5.87 10.53 -5.12
CA LEU A 160 -6.95 10.02 -5.98
C LEU A 160 -8.35 10.31 -5.40
N PHE A 161 -8.51 10.19 -4.09
CA PHE A 161 -9.81 10.37 -3.43
C PHE A 161 -9.89 11.72 -2.74
N THR A 162 -9.94 12.82 -3.50
CA THR A 162 -9.99 14.20 -2.96
C THR A 162 -11.34 14.59 -2.35
N SER A 163 -12.32 13.68 -2.24
CA SER A 163 -13.71 13.95 -1.86
C SER A 163 -13.92 14.56 -0.45
N ASN A 164 -12.86 14.79 0.33
CA ASN A 164 -12.89 15.55 1.58
C ASN A 164 -11.84 16.68 1.56
N TRP A 165 -12.19 17.80 0.93
CA TRP A 165 -11.30 18.95 0.68
C TRP A 165 -10.67 19.53 1.96
N ARG A 166 -11.28 19.31 3.13
CA ARG A 166 -10.76 19.83 4.41
C ARG A 166 -9.49 19.13 4.91
N ASN A 167 -9.22 17.90 4.45
CA ASN A 167 -8.08 17.09 4.88
C ASN A 167 -7.41 16.38 3.69
N SER A 168 -7.29 17.06 2.54
CA SER A 168 -6.72 16.42 1.33
C SER A 168 -5.22 16.18 1.46
N TYR A 169 -4.48 17.02 2.20
CA TYR A 169 -3.01 17.03 2.28
C TYR A 169 -2.32 16.98 0.91
N GLU A 170 -3.00 17.42 -0.15
CA GLU A 170 -2.56 17.30 -1.53
C GLU A 170 -1.29 18.12 -1.76
N ARG A 171 -1.34 19.40 -1.35
CA ARG A 171 -0.21 20.30 -1.43
C ARG A 171 0.97 19.80 -0.60
N GLU A 172 0.74 19.42 0.65
CA GLU A 172 1.79 18.89 1.52
C GLU A 172 2.40 17.60 0.99
N THR A 173 1.58 16.76 0.33
CA THR A 173 2.02 15.53 -0.34
C THR A 173 2.89 15.86 -1.55
N ALA A 174 2.48 16.80 -2.40
CA ALA A 174 3.25 17.24 -3.56
C ALA A 174 4.59 17.86 -3.14
N GLU A 175 4.59 18.77 -2.16
CA GLU A 175 5.81 19.38 -1.60
C GLU A 175 6.75 18.31 -1.03
N LEU A 176 6.21 17.31 -0.33
CA LEU A 176 6.99 16.19 0.21
C LEU A 176 7.59 15.31 -0.89
N LEU A 177 6.83 14.98 -1.94
CA LEU A 177 7.28 14.14 -3.05
C LEU A 177 8.38 14.83 -3.86
N VAL A 178 8.27 16.14 -4.10
CA VAL A 178 9.33 16.94 -4.73
C VAL A 178 10.59 16.94 -3.88
N ALA A 179 10.45 17.19 -2.58
CA ALA A 179 11.59 17.15 -1.65
C ALA A 179 12.25 15.76 -1.61
N TRP A 180 11.45 14.68 -1.68
CA TRP A 180 11.95 13.31 -1.71
C TRP A 180 12.70 13.02 -3.02
N ALA A 181 12.12 13.36 -4.18
CA ALA A 181 12.76 13.19 -5.47
C ALA A 181 14.06 14.01 -5.61
N ALA A 182 14.13 15.19 -4.98
CA ALA A 182 15.32 16.05 -4.98
C ALA A 182 16.40 15.60 -3.98
N GLY A 183 16.00 15.01 -2.85
CA GLY A 183 16.89 14.56 -1.76
C GLY A 183 17.76 13.36 -2.11
N GLY A 184 17.41 12.61 -3.15
CA GLY A 184 18.11 11.40 -3.57
C GLY A 184 17.56 10.17 -2.83
N GLU A 185 16.70 9.41 -3.49
CA GLU A 185 16.27 8.09 -3.04
C GLU A 185 17.19 7.05 -3.69
N ASP A 186 17.87 6.26 -2.85
CA ASP A 186 18.87 5.28 -3.30
C ASP A 186 18.25 4.06 -3.99
N ASP A 187 17.01 3.69 -3.63
CA ASP A 187 16.30 2.59 -4.26
C ASP A 187 15.56 3.08 -5.50
N SER A 188 16.03 2.69 -6.69
CA SER A 188 15.46 3.14 -7.96
C SER A 188 14.00 2.73 -8.15
N ARG A 189 13.53 1.63 -7.52
CA ARG A 189 12.12 1.25 -7.55
C ARG A 189 11.29 2.20 -6.69
N VAL A 190 11.78 2.61 -5.54
CA VAL A 190 11.13 3.64 -4.71
C VAL A 190 11.13 4.98 -5.43
N LEU A 191 12.26 5.40 -6.03
CA LEU A 191 12.33 6.65 -6.78
C LEU A 191 11.36 6.68 -7.97
N ALA A 192 11.30 5.60 -8.77
CA ALA A 192 10.33 5.49 -9.86
C ALA A 192 8.90 5.64 -9.34
N GLU A 193 8.58 5.05 -8.20
CA GLU A 193 7.26 5.18 -7.58
C GLU A 193 7.00 6.59 -7.04
N VAL A 194 7.99 7.28 -6.48
CA VAL A 194 7.90 8.70 -6.08
C VAL A 194 7.52 9.55 -7.29
N LEU A 195 8.22 9.38 -8.42
CA LEU A 195 7.94 10.12 -9.65
C LEU A 195 6.55 9.81 -10.20
N ARG A 196 6.15 8.53 -10.16
CA ARG A 196 4.82 8.10 -10.58
C ARG A 196 3.71 8.75 -9.74
N VAL A 197 3.84 8.76 -8.41
CA VAL A 197 2.86 9.41 -7.53
C VAL A 197 2.88 10.92 -7.68
N LEU A 198 4.07 11.53 -7.82
CA LEU A 198 4.20 12.97 -8.04
C LEU A 198 3.52 13.43 -9.33
N SER A 199 3.53 12.61 -10.39
CA SER A 199 2.82 12.92 -11.64
C SER A 199 1.29 12.97 -11.50
N GLU A 200 0.74 12.43 -10.41
CA GLU A 200 -0.70 12.52 -10.10
C GLU A 200 -1.05 13.80 -9.31
N ALA A 201 -0.06 14.66 -9.01
CA ALA A 201 -0.25 15.90 -8.27
C ALA A 201 0.14 17.13 -9.11
N GLU A 202 -0.56 18.24 -8.92
CA GLU A 202 -0.17 19.52 -9.50
C GLU A 202 0.99 20.14 -8.70
N HIS A 203 2.12 20.39 -9.35
CA HIS A 203 3.23 21.11 -8.73
C HIS A 203 4.05 21.89 -9.75
N ARG A 204 4.50 23.09 -9.38
CA ARG A 204 5.30 23.96 -10.29
C ARG A 204 6.69 23.40 -10.62
N ASP A 205 7.21 22.50 -9.79
CA ASP A 205 8.57 21.96 -9.89
C ASP A 205 8.62 20.61 -10.63
N LEU A 206 7.51 20.14 -11.22
CA LEU A 206 7.45 18.87 -11.96
C LEU A 206 8.47 18.82 -13.10
N GLU A 207 8.55 19.87 -13.92
CA GLU A 207 9.50 19.96 -15.03
C GLU A 207 10.95 19.86 -14.53
N ALA A 208 11.29 20.59 -13.47
CA ALA A 208 12.63 20.57 -12.89
C ALA A 208 13.01 19.19 -12.34
N VAL A 209 12.06 18.50 -11.69
CA VAL A 209 12.25 17.12 -11.21
C VAL A 209 12.40 16.15 -12.38
N GLY A 210 11.56 16.25 -13.40
CA GLY A 210 11.64 15.41 -14.60
C GLY A 210 12.99 15.55 -15.31
N LEU A 211 13.43 16.78 -15.56
CA LEU A 211 14.72 17.06 -16.21
C LEU A 211 15.92 16.50 -15.43
N ARG A 212 15.87 16.55 -14.09
CA ARG A 212 16.91 15.98 -13.24
C ARG A 212 17.07 14.47 -13.41
N HIS A 213 15.96 13.77 -13.65
CA HIS A 213 15.91 12.30 -13.69
C HIS A 213 15.88 11.73 -15.12
N ALA A 214 15.87 12.57 -16.16
CA ALA A 214 15.85 12.16 -17.56
C ALA A 214 17.01 11.24 -17.97
N GLY A 215 18.18 11.39 -17.34
CA GLY A 215 19.38 10.57 -17.60
C GLY A 215 19.64 9.50 -16.54
N HIS A 216 18.66 9.12 -15.73
CA HIS A 216 18.85 8.18 -14.62
C HIS A 216 19.29 6.79 -15.13
N PRO A 217 20.23 6.07 -14.47
CA PRO A 217 20.73 4.78 -14.96
C PRO A 217 19.67 3.68 -14.99
N ASP A 218 18.74 3.67 -14.04
CA ASP A 218 17.61 2.71 -14.02
C ASP A 218 16.49 3.16 -15.00
N PRO A 219 16.12 2.32 -15.99
CA PRO A 219 15.08 2.64 -16.98
C PRO A 219 13.70 2.86 -16.36
N ARG A 220 13.39 2.24 -15.22
CA ARG A 220 12.09 2.42 -14.53
C ARG A 220 11.90 3.85 -14.04
N VAL A 221 13.00 4.53 -13.69
CA VAL A 221 12.97 5.95 -13.32
C VAL A 221 12.78 6.80 -14.57
N ARG A 222 13.52 6.51 -15.65
CA ARG A 222 13.41 7.23 -16.92
C ARG A 222 12.01 7.14 -17.53
N ALA A 223 11.37 5.97 -17.47
CA ALA A 223 10.00 5.74 -17.95
C ALA A 223 8.94 6.60 -17.22
N ARG A 224 9.27 7.20 -16.07
CA ARG A 224 8.35 8.11 -15.35
C ARG A 224 8.59 9.58 -15.66
N VAL A 225 9.68 9.91 -16.35
CA VAL A 225 10.03 11.30 -16.66
C VAL A 225 9.09 11.96 -17.67
N PRO A 226 8.64 11.29 -18.76
CA PRO A 226 7.81 11.96 -19.77
C PRO A 226 6.57 12.64 -19.21
N VAL A 227 5.83 11.95 -18.33
CA VAL A 227 4.59 12.49 -17.73
C VAL A 227 4.83 13.67 -16.79
N LEU A 228 6.02 13.80 -16.19
CA LEU A 228 6.39 14.96 -15.38
C LEU A 228 6.76 16.18 -16.23
N LEU A 229 7.22 15.94 -17.46
CA LEU A 229 7.69 16.95 -18.38
C LEU A 229 6.57 17.52 -19.25
N PHE A 230 5.59 16.68 -19.61
CA PHE A 230 4.50 17.07 -20.48
C PHE A 230 3.32 16.10 -20.30
N ASP A 231 2.18 16.63 -19.89
CA ASP A 231 0.92 15.91 -19.75
C ASP A 231 0.04 15.97 -21.01
N GLY A 232 0.47 16.70 -22.06
CA GLY A 232 -0.33 16.93 -23.26
C GLY A 232 -1.20 18.20 -23.21
N GLU A 233 -1.31 18.82 -22.04
CA GLU A 233 -2.26 19.89 -21.76
C GLU A 233 -1.50 21.14 -21.30
N GLY A 234 -0.98 21.90 -22.26
CA GLY A 234 -0.23 23.10 -21.91
C GLY A 234 0.41 23.82 -23.08
N PRO A 235 1.13 24.92 -22.81
CA PRO A 235 1.99 25.55 -23.80
C PRO A 235 3.06 24.58 -24.29
N ALA A 236 3.57 24.82 -25.49
CA ALA A 236 4.64 23.99 -26.07
C ALA A 236 5.85 23.92 -25.10
N PRO A 237 6.43 22.73 -24.88
CA PRO A 237 7.53 22.55 -23.94
C PRO A 237 8.75 23.37 -24.35
N GLY A 238 9.50 23.83 -23.36
CA GLY A 238 10.77 24.53 -23.56
C GLY A 238 11.83 23.65 -24.25
N ALA A 239 12.90 24.27 -24.73
CA ALA A 239 13.96 23.58 -25.49
C ALA A 239 14.61 22.42 -24.72
N ALA A 240 14.86 22.59 -23.42
CA ALA A 240 15.43 21.55 -22.56
C ALA A 240 14.50 20.33 -22.44
N THR A 241 13.23 20.58 -22.15
CA THR A 241 12.18 19.56 -22.05
C THR A 241 11.98 18.81 -23.36
N ARG A 242 11.95 19.53 -24.48
CA ARG A 242 11.89 18.90 -25.81
C ARG A 242 13.11 18.02 -26.09
N ALA A 243 14.31 18.47 -25.74
CA ALA A 243 15.53 17.67 -25.93
C ALA A 243 15.51 16.40 -25.06
N ALA A 244 15.07 16.50 -23.81
CA ALA A 244 14.93 15.36 -22.91
C ALA A 244 13.90 14.34 -23.43
N LEU A 245 12.71 14.80 -23.86
CA LEU A 245 11.68 13.92 -24.42
C LEU A 245 12.16 13.22 -25.70
N LEU A 246 12.90 13.91 -26.57
CA LEU A 246 13.48 13.29 -27.77
C LEU A 246 14.55 12.25 -27.44
N ALA A 247 15.36 12.48 -26.39
CA ALA A 247 16.33 11.50 -25.92
C ALA A 247 15.64 10.25 -25.35
N LEU A 248 14.60 10.44 -24.53
CA LEU A 248 13.79 9.34 -23.96
C LEU A 248 13.06 8.55 -25.05
N ALA A 249 12.53 9.20 -26.09
CA ALA A 249 11.90 8.51 -27.22
C ALA A 249 12.87 7.62 -28.04
N GLY A 250 14.18 7.82 -27.86
CA GLY A 250 15.24 7.00 -28.46
C GLY A 250 15.95 6.09 -27.46
N ASP A 251 15.36 5.85 -26.28
CA ASP A 251 15.95 5.01 -25.24
C ASP A 251 16.14 3.56 -25.73
N GLU A 252 17.13 2.88 -25.15
CA GLU A 252 17.40 1.47 -25.45
C GLU A 252 16.36 0.55 -24.82
N ASP A 253 15.74 0.97 -23.71
CA ASP A 253 14.64 0.28 -23.07
C ASP A 253 13.30 0.71 -23.70
N HIS A 254 12.57 -0.25 -24.25
CA HIS A 254 11.32 -0.04 -24.97
C HIS A 254 10.14 0.39 -24.09
N GLU A 255 10.28 0.28 -22.76
CA GLU A 255 9.27 0.72 -21.80
C GLU A 255 9.45 2.21 -21.39
N VAL A 256 10.51 2.88 -21.87
CA VAL A 256 10.78 4.33 -21.67
C VAL A 256 10.19 5.15 -22.83
#